data_AF-A0AA45WPQ2-F1
#
_entry.id   AF-A0AA45WPQ2-F1
#
_cell.length_a   1.000
_cell.length_b   1.000
_cell.length_c   1.000
_cell.angle_alpha   90.00
_cell.angle_beta   90.00
_cell.angle_gamma   90.00
#
_symmetry.space_group_name_H-M   'P 1'
#
loop_
_entity.id
_entity.type
_entity.pdbx_description
1 polymer ?
#
loop_
_entity_poly.entity_id
_entity_poly.type
_entity_poly.pdbx_seq_one_letter_code
_entity_poly.pdbx_strand_id
1 'polypeptide(L)'
;MAKKQTAEKKTVQDLIPVRNIYDSVIETTDNRFVKVLSVTAINTHLMSYQEVKEVLEGYENFLRSLKKPIQIARVSEPINLKKYIMALNNRFQSTTNAHKRRMLESYISYAEHLQKDRDMIKRNRYVIVDEPFNNETGKEKAMIELRRRVDDLRLNLEDMFYRQKLEVKELNDNELRKYLHMFYDYENAQLYQMEDMKEYAYVIGKRNLVTAAEEIRKRDEY
;
A
#
# COMPACT_ATOMS: atom_id res chain seq x y z
N MET A 1 8.50 27.46 44.15
CA MET A 1 7.41 26.50 43.81
C MET A 1 7.63 26.04 42.38
N ALA A 2 8.03 24.78 42.18
CA ALA A 2 8.30 24.23 40.84
C ALA A 2 6.97 23.94 40.13
N LYS A 3 6.73 24.58 38.98
CA LYS A 3 5.61 24.25 38.08
C LYS A 3 5.78 22.80 37.63
N LYS A 4 4.95 21.92 38.18
CA LYS A 4 4.81 20.53 37.73
C LYS A 4 4.29 20.59 36.30
N GLN A 5 5.16 20.33 35.32
CA GLN A 5 4.76 20.18 33.91
C GLN A 5 3.73 19.05 33.86
N THR A 6 2.48 19.41 33.60
CA THR A 6 1.41 18.47 33.32
C THR A 6 1.78 17.77 32.03
N ALA A 7 2.22 16.50 32.12
CA ALA A 7 2.44 15.69 30.94
C ALA A 7 1.12 15.61 30.17
N GLU A 8 1.09 16.15 28.96
CA GLU A 8 -0.07 16.05 28.08
C GLU A 8 -0.43 14.58 27.91
N LYS A 9 -1.71 14.24 28.11
CA LYS A 9 -2.23 12.90 27.89
C LYS A 9 -2.17 12.61 26.39
N LYS A 10 -1.09 11.97 25.95
CA LYS A 10 -0.95 11.46 24.57
C LYS A 10 -1.97 10.35 24.35
N THR A 11 -2.81 10.51 23.34
CA THR A 11 -3.71 9.46 22.88
C THR A 11 -2.96 8.51 21.95
N VAL A 12 -3.50 7.30 21.74
CA VAL A 12 -2.92 6.35 20.76
C VAL A 12 -2.92 6.94 19.34
N GLN A 13 -3.88 7.82 19.05
CA GLN A 13 -3.96 8.52 17.77
C GLN A 13 -2.79 9.49 17.54
N ASP A 14 -2.28 10.12 18.61
CA ASP A 14 -1.11 11.02 18.54
C ASP A 14 0.20 10.28 18.26
N LEU A 15 0.21 8.94 18.35
CA LEU A 15 1.37 8.11 18.02
C LEU A 15 1.47 7.85 16.50
N ILE A 16 0.39 8.04 15.74
CA ILE A 16 0.35 7.86 14.29
C ILE A 16 0.49 9.25 13.66
N PRO A 17 1.63 9.58 13.01
CA PRO A 17 1.88 10.92 12.44
C PRO A 17 1.14 11.15 11.11
N VAL A 18 -0.10 10.65 11.00
CA VAL A 18 -0.96 10.77 9.80
C VAL A 18 -2.19 11.57 10.18
N ARG A 19 -2.36 12.71 9.52
CA ARG A 19 -3.50 13.60 9.70
C ARG A 19 -4.64 13.26 8.75
N ASN A 20 -4.33 13.01 7.48
CA ASN A 20 -5.34 12.62 6.50
C ASN A 20 -4.73 11.87 5.31
N ILE A 21 -5.55 11.11 4.58
CA ILE A 21 -5.19 10.46 3.32
C ILE A 21 -6.25 10.83 2.30
N TYR A 22 -5.84 11.55 1.26
CA TYR A 22 -6.72 11.97 0.18
C TYR A 22 -5.91 12.18 -1.10
N ASP A 23 -6.56 12.01 -2.25
CA ASP A 23 -5.95 12.20 -3.57
C ASP A 23 -4.62 11.43 -3.75
N SER A 24 -4.56 10.21 -3.20
CA SER A 24 -3.37 9.34 -3.22
C SER A 24 -2.14 9.95 -2.54
N VAL A 25 -2.37 10.86 -1.58
CA VAL A 25 -1.33 11.53 -0.79
C VAL A 25 -1.65 11.39 0.70
N ILE A 26 -0.60 11.17 1.49
CA ILE A 26 -0.68 11.16 2.95
C ILE A 26 -0.27 12.55 3.45
N GLU A 27 -1.17 13.20 4.18
CA GLU A 27 -0.86 14.42 4.92
C GLU A 27 -0.44 14.06 6.34
N THR A 28 0.77 14.45 6.72
CA THR A 28 1.36 14.13 8.02
C THR A 28 1.10 15.24 9.04
N THR A 29 1.26 14.92 10.33
CA THR A 29 1.11 15.89 11.43
C THR A 29 2.24 16.91 11.48
N ASP A 30 3.40 16.62 10.87
CA ASP A 30 4.56 17.51 10.77
C ASP A 30 4.57 18.37 9.49
N ASN A 31 3.40 18.53 8.86
CA ASN A 31 3.17 19.34 7.66
C ASN A 31 4.00 18.93 6.44
N ARG A 32 4.00 17.63 6.14
CA ARG A 32 4.53 17.09 4.89
C ARG A 32 3.47 16.34 4.11
N PHE A 33 3.53 16.44 2.80
CA PHE A 33 2.82 15.55 1.91
C PHE A 33 3.72 14.40 1.52
N VAL A 34 3.22 13.18 1.65
CA VAL A 34 3.96 11.96 1.32
C VAL A 34 3.21 11.20 0.25
N LYS A 35 3.92 10.83 -0.81
CA LYS A 35 3.42 9.96 -1.87
C LYS A 35 4.23 8.68 -1.91
N VAL A 36 3.55 7.56 -2.16
CA VAL A 36 4.14 6.22 -2.17
C VAL A 36 3.94 5.61 -3.55
N LEU A 37 5.03 5.12 -4.13
CA LEU A 37 5.09 4.44 -5.41
C LEU A 37 5.43 2.97 -5.19
N SER A 38 4.66 2.06 -5.77
CA SER A 38 5.01 0.64 -5.89
C SER A 38 5.88 0.45 -7.11
N VAL A 39 6.99 -0.29 -6.97
CA VAL A 39 7.91 -0.60 -8.07
C VAL A 39 8.07 -2.11 -8.18
N THR A 40 8.03 -2.63 -9.41
CA THR A 40 8.32 -4.05 -9.66
C THR A 40 9.80 -4.37 -9.47
N ALA A 41 10.12 -5.66 -9.41
CA ALA A 41 11.49 -6.12 -9.27
C ALA A 41 11.94 -6.85 -10.53
N ILE A 42 13.22 -6.75 -10.84
CA ILE A 42 13.86 -7.45 -11.94
C ILE A 42 14.62 -8.65 -11.40
N ASN A 43 14.57 -9.75 -12.14
CA ASN A 43 15.32 -10.96 -11.81
C ASN A 43 16.69 -10.93 -12.49
N THR A 44 17.74 -10.72 -11.70
CA THR A 44 19.13 -10.69 -12.19
C THR A 44 19.80 -12.06 -12.21
N HIS A 45 19.18 -13.11 -11.64
CA HIS A 45 19.81 -14.42 -11.50
C HIS A 45 20.01 -15.13 -12.86
N LEU A 46 19.14 -14.86 -13.83
CA LEU A 46 19.19 -15.45 -15.17
C LEU A 46 19.87 -14.53 -16.19
N MET A 47 20.44 -13.41 -15.74
CA MET A 47 21.10 -12.43 -16.61
C MET A 47 22.57 -12.81 -16.84
N SER A 48 23.08 -12.47 -18.03
CA SER A 48 24.51 -12.51 -18.30
C SER A 48 25.27 -11.43 -17.50
N TYR A 49 26.58 -11.59 -17.34
CA TYR A 49 27.41 -10.61 -16.63
C TYR A 49 27.29 -9.19 -17.21
N GLN A 50 27.24 -9.09 -18.55
CA GLN A 50 27.10 -7.81 -19.24
C GLN A 50 25.75 -7.15 -18.95
N GLU A 51 24.66 -7.93 -18.93
CA GLU A 51 23.33 -7.41 -18.59
C GLU A 51 23.24 -6.96 -17.14
N VAL A 52 23.81 -7.73 -16.20
CA VAL A 52 23.86 -7.31 -14.80
C VAL A 52 24.64 -6.00 -14.65
N LYS A 53 25.74 -5.82 -15.40
CA LYS A 53 26.51 -4.58 -15.41
C LYS A 53 25.67 -3.40 -15.93
N GLU A 54 24.95 -3.57 -17.04
CA GLU A 54 24.03 -2.55 -17.56
C GLU A 54 22.94 -2.16 -16.55
N VAL A 55 22.38 -3.13 -15.81
CA VAL A 55 21.42 -2.87 -14.73
C VAL A 55 22.05 -2.05 -13.60
N LEU A 56 23.28 -2.37 -13.19
CA LEU A 56 23.96 -1.64 -12.12
C LEU A 56 24.31 -0.20 -12.55
N GLU A 57 24.76 0.00 -13.79
CA GLU A 57 25.04 1.32 -14.35
C GLU A 57 23.75 2.17 -14.46
N GLY A 58 22.64 1.57 -14.90
CA GLY A 58 21.33 2.22 -14.92
C GLY A 58 20.88 2.65 -13.51
N TYR A 59 21.05 1.78 -12.52
CA TYR A 59 20.74 2.09 -11.13
C TYR A 59 21.63 3.20 -10.55
N GLU A 60 22.93 3.21 -10.87
CA GLU A 60 23.84 4.29 -10.49
C GLU A 60 23.42 5.64 -11.08
N ASN A 61 23.07 5.67 -12.37
CA ASN A 61 22.60 6.87 -13.05
C ASN A 61 21.29 7.40 -12.44
N PHE A 62 20.37 6.49 -12.08
CA PHE A 62 19.16 6.85 -11.33
C PHE A 62 19.51 7.49 -9.98
N LEU A 63 20.41 6.91 -9.20
CA LEU A 63 20.80 7.49 -7.91
C LEU A 63 21.43 8.88 -8.07
N ARG A 64 22.21 9.09 -9.13
CA ARG A 64 22.84 10.39 -9.44
C ARG A 64 21.83 11.45 -9.90
N SER A 65 20.69 11.07 -10.48
CA SER A 65 19.68 12.02 -10.94
C SER A 65 18.79 12.58 -9.82
N LEU A 66 18.83 11.97 -8.62
CA LEU A 66 18.02 12.38 -7.47
C LEU A 66 18.47 13.74 -6.92
N LYS A 67 17.59 14.74 -7.01
CA LYS A 67 17.82 16.09 -6.47
C LYS A 67 17.54 16.23 -4.97
N LYS A 68 16.69 15.35 -4.44
CA LYS A 68 16.23 15.32 -3.05
C LYS A 68 16.23 13.86 -2.56
N PRO A 69 16.42 13.62 -1.26
CA PRO A 69 16.41 12.27 -0.70
C PRO A 69 15.06 11.60 -0.95
N ILE A 70 15.10 10.30 -1.26
CA ILE A 70 13.95 9.42 -1.34
C ILE A 70 14.11 8.30 -0.33
N GLN A 71 13.02 7.69 0.11
CA GLN A 71 13.06 6.53 0.97
C GLN A 71 12.65 5.29 0.18
N ILE A 72 13.44 4.22 0.28
CA ILE A 72 13.13 2.93 -0.33
C ILE A 72 12.74 1.96 0.79
N ALA A 73 11.51 1.44 0.73
CA ALA A 73 10.99 0.50 1.70
C ALA A 73 10.69 -0.85 1.03
N ARG A 74 10.92 -1.94 1.76
CA ARG A 74 10.52 -3.29 1.35
C ARG A 74 9.59 -3.84 2.40
N VAL A 75 8.40 -4.25 1.97
CA VAL A 75 7.38 -4.79 2.88
C VAL A 75 7.02 -6.20 2.43
N SER A 76 6.97 -7.10 3.39
CA SER A 76 6.58 -8.49 3.19
C SER A 76 5.07 -8.64 3.41
N GLU A 77 4.35 -9.10 2.41
CA GLU A 77 2.90 -9.33 2.42
C GLU A 77 2.63 -10.82 2.17
N PRO A 78 1.73 -11.48 2.90
CA PRO A 78 1.27 -12.81 2.54
C PRO A 78 0.68 -12.83 1.13
N ILE A 79 0.95 -13.89 0.38
CA ILE A 79 0.38 -14.01 -0.96
C ILE A 79 -1.13 -14.24 -0.88
N ASN A 80 -1.89 -13.51 -1.70
CA ASN A 80 -3.32 -13.71 -1.84
C ASN A 80 -3.61 -14.44 -3.16
N LEU A 81 -4.00 -15.72 -3.07
CA LEU A 81 -4.37 -16.53 -4.23
C LEU A 81 -5.86 -16.43 -4.59
N LYS A 82 -6.71 -15.71 -3.83
CA LYS A 82 -8.18 -15.65 -4.10
C LYS A 82 -8.49 -15.25 -5.54
N LYS A 83 -7.90 -14.15 -6.03
CA LYS A 83 -8.12 -13.66 -7.41
C LYS A 83 -7.67 -14.70 -8.45
N TYR A 84 -6.58 -15.39 -8.17
CA TYR A 84 -6.07 -16.44 -9.05
C TYR A 84 -7.01 -17.66 -9.07
N ILE A 85 -7.46 -18.12 -7.91
CA ILE A 85 -8.42 -19.22 -7.76
C ILE A 85 -9.75 -18.87 -8.44
N MET A 86 -10.25 -17.64 -8.29
CA MET A 86 -11.44 -17.16 -9.00
C MET A 86 -11.25 -17.21 -10.52
N ALA A 87 -10.08 -16.80 -11.03
CA ALA A 87 -9.78 -16.90 -12.45
C ALA A 87 -9.72 -18.36 -12.95
N LEU A 88 -9.20 -19.28 -12.14
CA LEU A 88 -9.22 -20.71 -12.44
C LEU A 88 -10.63 -21.28 -12.44
N ASN A 89 -11.47 -20.89 -11.48
CA ASN A 89 -12.88 -21.28 -11.42
C ASN A 89 -13.65 -20.80 -12.67
N ASN A 90 -13.40 -19.56 -13.12
CA ASN A 90 -14.00 -19.05 -14.35
C ASN A 90 -13.54 -19.85 -15.59
N ARG A 91 -12.26 -20.23 -15.65
CA ARG A 91 -11.75 -21.12 -16.72
C ARG A 91 -12.33 -22.54 -16.65
N PHE A 92 -12.56 -23.05 -15.44
CA PHE A 92 -13.19 -24.35 -15.23
C PHE A 92 -14.61 -24.38 -15.80
N GLN A 93 -15.40 -23.32 -15.56
CA GLN A 93 -16.77 -23.19 -16.08
C GLN A 93 -16.82 -23.11 -17.62
N SER A 94 -15.85 -22.43 -18.25
CA SER A 94 -15.80 -22.30 -19.72
C SER A 94 -15.20 -23.50 -20.44
N THR A 95 -14.53 -24.41 -19.72
CA THR A 95 -13.86 -25.57 -20.32
C THR A 95 -14.83 -26.71 -20.54
N THR A 96 -14.97 -27.16 -21.79
CA THR A 96 -15.86 -28.27 -22.19
C THR A 96 -15.19 -29.66 -22.10
N ASN A 97 -13.88 -29.75 -22.33
CA ASN A 97 -13.13 -31.01 -22.33
C ASN A 97 -13.01 -31.62 -20.92
N ALA A 98 -13.44 -32.89 -20.77
CA ALA A 98 -13.48 -33.58 -19.49
C ALA A 98 -12.12 -33.78 -18.82
N HIS A 99 -11.05 -34.06 -19.59
CA HIS A 99 -9.71 -34.25 -19.03
C HIS A 99 -9.14 -32.94 -18.50
N LYS A 100 -9.30 -31.85 -19.26
CA LYS A 100 -8.88 -30.50 -18.82
C LYS A 100 -9.65 -30.04 -17.59
N ARG A 101 -10.94 -30.37 -17.52
CA ARG A 101 -11.79 -30.08 -16.35
C ARG A 101 -11.27 -30.76 -15.09
N ARG A 102 -10.98 -32.07 -15.15
CA ARG A 102 -10.39 -32.82 -14.02
C ARG A 102 -9.03 -32.25 -13.58
N MET A 103 -8.19 -31.85 -14.53
CA MET A 103 -6.90 -31.23 -14.22
C MET A 103 -7.08 -29.87 -13.52
N LEU A 104 -8.00 -29.04 -14.00
CA LEU A 104 -8.32 -27.75 -13.38
C LEU A 104 -8.88 -27.92 -11.97
N GLU A 105 -9.78 -28.88 -11.75
CA GLU A 105 -10.34 -29.20 -10.43
C GLU A 105 -9.24 -29.56 -9.42
N SER A 106 -8.35 -30.49 -9.79
CA SER A 106 -7.20 -30.86 -8.95
C SER A 106 -6.28 -29.67 -8.68
N TYR A 107 -6.08 -28.80 -9.66
CA TYR A 107 -5.22 -27.63 -9.51
C TYR A 107 -5.85 -26.54 -8.63
N ILE A 108 -7.17 -26.33 -8.74
CA ILE A 108 -7.93 -25.42 -7.86
C ILE A 108 -7.84 -25.92 -6.42
N SER A 109 -8.10 -27.21 -6.18
CA SER A 109 -7.97 -27.81 -4.85
C SER A 109 -6.55 -27.63 -4.29
N TYR A 110 -5.52 -27.89 -5.10
CA TYR A 110 -4.13 -27.65 -4.71
C TYR A 110 -3.87 -26.17 -4.36
N ALA A 111 -4.33 -25.23 -5.18
CA ALA A 111 -4.16 -23.79 -4.94
C ALA A 111 -4.89 -23.32 -3.67
N GLU A 112 -6.08 -23.87 -3.38
CA GLU A 112 -6.82 -23.61 -2.15
C GLU A 112 -6.12 -24.16 -0.91
N HIS A 113 -5.54 -25.36 -1.01
CA HIS A 113 -4.68 -25.92 0.06
C HIS A 113 -3.46 -25.04 0.29
N LEU A 114 -2.79 -24.64 -0.79
CA LEU A 114 -1.63 -23.76 -0.73
C LEU A 114 -1.97 -22.38 -0.14
N GLN A 115 -3.18 -21.87 -0.35
CA GLN A 115 -3.64 -20.63 0.29
C GLN A 115 -3.87 -20.79 1.80
N LYS A 116 -4.27 -21.99 2.25
CA LYS A 116 -4.39 -22.28 3.69
C LYS A 116 -3.02 -22.35 4.36
N ASP A 117 -2.00 -22.78 3.60
CA ASP A 117 -0.60 -22.76 4.02
C ASP A 117 -0.07 -21.32 4.02
N ARG A 118 0.03 -20.72 5.20
CA ARG A 118 0.30 -19.28 5.39
C ARG A 118 1.76 -18.87 5.21
N ASP A 119 2.64 -19.80 4.85
CA ASP A 119 4.09 -19.58 4.77
C ASP A 119 4.52 -18.81 3.50
N MET A 120 3.60 -18.62 2.55
CA MET A 120 3.90 -17.93 1.30
C MET A 120 3.87 -16.41 1.44
N ILE A 121 5.05 -15.79 1.28
CA ILE A 121 5.25 -14.35 1.42
C ILE A 121 5.73 -13.74 0.10
N LYS A 122 5.11 -12.63 -0.30
CA LYS A 122 5.54 -11.74 -1.38
C LYS A 122 6.23 -10.51 -0.78
N ARG A 123 7.34 -10.07 -1.38
CA ARG A 123 8.02 -8.83 -0.98
C ARG A 123 7.67 -7.71 -1.97
N ASN A 124 6.92 -6.72 -1.53
CA ASN A 124 6.65 -5.51 -2.30
C ASN A 124 7.75 -4.47 -2.03
N ARG A 125 8.05 -3.65 -3.04
CA ARG A 125 9.06 -2.59 -2.96
C ARG A 125 8.36 -1.26 -3.20
N TYR A 126 8.65 -0.30 -2.34
CA TYR A 126 8.03 1.02 -2.38
C TYR A 126 9.10 2.10 -2.41
N VAL A 127 8.86 3.13 -3.20
CA VAL A 127 9.60 4.38 -3.20
C VAL A 127 8.71 5.45 -2.60
N ILE A 128 9.18 6.11 -1.55
CA ILE A 128 8.44 7.09 -0.77
C ILE A 128 9.10 8.44 -0.98
N VAL A 129 8.27 9.43 -1.28
CA VAL A 129 8.67 10.79 -1.61
C VAL A 129 7.87 11.74 -0.72
N ASP A 130 8.56 12.63 -0.01
CA ASP A 130 7.94 13.63 0.82
C ASP A 130 8.27 15.06 0.37
N GLU A 131 7.32 15.97 0.57
CA GLU A 131 7.47 17.40 0.33
C GLU A 131 6.87 18.21 1.49
N PRO A 132 7.65 19.05 2.19
CA PRO A 132 7.17 19.86 3.31
C PRO A 132 6.36 21.07 2.85
N PHE A 133 5.46 21.54 3.70
CA PHE A 133 4.72 22.79 3.52
C PHE A 133 4.64 23.58 4.83
N ASN A 134 4.61 24.92 4.73
CA ASN A 134 4.61 25.78 5.91
C ASN A 134 3.20 26.33 6.24
N ASN A 135 2.45 26.80 5.23
CA ASN A 135 1.17 27.47 5.41
C ASN A 135 0.06 26.82 4.56
N GLU A 136 -1.20 27.12 4.85
CA GLU A 136 -2.34 26.64 4.04
C GLU A 136 -2.25 27.07 2.57
N THR A 137 -1.82 28.30 2.29
CA THR A 137 -1.53 28.79 0.94
C THR A 137 -0.33 28.09 0.29
N GLY A 138 0.55 27.50 1.10
CA GLY A 138 1.69 26.71 0.64
C GLY A 138 1.34 25.28 0.28
N LYS A 139 0.17 24.77 0.73
CA LYS A 139 -0.24 23.39 0.46
C LYS A 139 -0.43 23.13 -1.03
N GLU A 140 -1.07 24.04 -1.75
CA GLU A 140 -1.31 23.88 -3.18
C GLU A 140 0.00 23.85 -3.97
N LYS A 141 0.93 24.75 -3.65
CA LYS A 141 2.27 24.76 -4.26
C LYS A 141 3.06 23.48 -3.97
N ALA A 142 3.04 23.03 -2.72
CA ALA A 142 3.71 21.80 -2.31
C ALA A 142 3.10 20.58 -3.01
N MET A 143 1.79 20.54 -3.21
CA MET A 143 1.11 19.47 -3.93
C MET A 143 1.52 19.42 -5.41
N ILE A 144 1.59 20.58 -6.06
CA ILE A 144 2.04 20.69 -7.46
C ILE A 144 3.50 20.22 -7.59
N GLU A 145 4.37 20.68 -6.70
CA GLU A 145 5.78 20.30 -6.69
C GLU A 145 5.95 18.80 -6.42
N LEU A 146 5.18 18.24 -5.47
CA LEU A 146 5.19 16.81 -5.19
C LEU A 146 4.76 15.99 -6.40
N ARG A 147 3.69 16.38 -7.09
CA ARG A 147 3.23 15.69 -8.31
C ARG A 147 4.31 15.73 -9.39
N ARG A 148 4.88 16.90 -9.66
CA ARG A 148 5.97 17.06 -10.64
C ARG A 148 7.16 16.17 -10.29
N ARG A 149 7.57 16.16 -9.01
CA ARG A 149 8.68 15.34 -8.54
C ARG A 149 8.39 13.85 -8.69
N VAL A 150 7.15 13.43 -8.44
CA VAL A 150 6.72 12.04 -8.61
C VAL A 150 6.69 11.65 -10.09
N ASP A 151 6.22 12.52 -10.98
CA ASP A 151 6.26 12.28 -12.43
C ASP A 151 7.69 12.13 -12.94
N ASP A 152 8.60 13.03 -12.54
CA ASP A 152 10.02 12.95 -12.89
C ASP A 152 10.64 11.64 -12.37
N LEU A 153 10.33 11.24 -11.13
CA LEU A 153 10.81 9.99 -10.57
C LEU A 153 10.24 8.77 -11.28
N ARG A 154 8.96 8.80 -11.64
CA ARG A 154 8.29 7.72 -12.36
C ARG A 154 8.96 7.49 -13.72
N LEU A 155 9.20 8.56 -14.48
CA LEU A 155 9.90 8.49 -15.76
C LEU A 155 11.32 7.95 -15.59
N ASN A 156 12.08 8.48 -14.63
CA ASN A 156 13.44 8.02 -14.37
C ASN A 156 13.51 6.54 -13.97
N LEU A 157 12.51 6.03 -13.24
CA LEU A 157 12.43 4.62 -12.86
C LEU A 157 12.00 3.73 -14.03
N GLU A 158 11.03 4.16 -14.84
CA GLU A 158 10.54 3.42 -16.01
C GLU A 158 11.61 3.31 -17.11
N ASP A 159 12.38 4.40 -17.32
CA ASP A 159 13.42 4.50 -18.35
C ASP A 159 14.81 4.07 -17.84
N MET A 160 14.92 3.61 -16.59
CA MET A 160 16.19 3.17 -16.00
C MET A 160 16.86 2.04 -16.80
N PHE A 161 16.07 1.17 -17.42
CA PHE A 161 16.55 0.00 -18.15
C PHE A 161 16.00 -0.07 -19.57
N TYR A 162 16.90 -0.23 -20.53
CA TYR A 162 16.54 -0.30 -21.96
C TYR A 162 15.72 -1.55 -22.33
N ARG A 163 15.99 -2.69 -21.67
CA ARG A 163 15.40 -4.00 -22.04
C ARG A 163 14.21 -4.41 -21.20
N GLN A 164 14.27 -4.19 -19.88
CA GLN A 164 13.24 -4.61 -18.93
C GLN A 164 12.72 -3.39 -18.19
N LYS A 165 11.60 -2.85 -18.65
CA LYS A 165 10.99 -1.70 -18.00
C LYS A 165 10.48 -2.07 -16.61
N LEU A 166 10.81 -1.25 -15.62
CA LEU A 166 10.17 -1.31 -14.32
C LEU A 166 8.75 -0.77 -14.47
N GLU A 167 7.80 -1.45 -13.84
CA GLU A 167 6.44 -0.93 -13.72
C GLU A 167 6.36 -0.15 -12.42
N VAL A 168 6.00 1.12 -12.52
CA VAL A 168 5.83 2.03 -11.40
C VAL A 168 4.37 2.40 -11.31
N LYS A 169 3.78 2.20 -10.13
CA LYS A 169 2.37 2.51 -9.86
C LYS A 169 2.25 3.35 -8.61
N GLU A 170 1.50 4.45 -8.69
CA GLU A 170 1.09 5.23 -7.52
C GLU A 170 0.06 4.46 -6.68
N LEU A 171 0.22 4.46 -5.36
CA LEU A 171 -0.74 3.79 -4.48
C LEU A 171 -2.00 4.65 -4.33
N ASN A 172 -3.16 4.02 -4.53
CA ASN A 172 -4.46 4.64 -4.26
C ASN A 172 -4.70 4.78 -2.75
N ASP A 173 -5.68 5.60 -2.34
CA ASP A 173 -6.04 5.81 -0.93
C ASP A 173 -6.25 4.51 -0.13
N ASN A 174 -6.93 3.53 -0.71
CA ASN A 174 -7.16 2.23 -0.06
C ASN A 174 -5.87 1.40 0.04
N GLU A 175 -5.01 1.48 -0.96
CA GLU A 175 -3.71 0.81 -0.95
C GLU A 175 -2.77 1.47 0.06
N LEU A 176 -2.83 2.80 0.22
CA LEU A 176 -2.09 3.55 1.26
C LEU A 176 -2.57 3.17 2.66
N ARG A 177 -3.90 3.09 2.88
CA ARG A 177 -4.45 2.60 4.15
C ARG A 177 -3.96 1.19 4.47
N LYS A 178 -4.00 0.29 3.50
CA LYS A 178 -3.48 -1.07 3.65
C LYS A 178 -1.99 -1.10 3.95
N TYR A 179 -1.21 -0.31 3.21
CA TYR A 179 0.21 -0.15 3.42
C TYR A 179 0.51 0.28 4.86
N LEU A 180 -0.15 1.33 5.36
CA LEU A 180 0.02 1.79 6.74
C LEU A 180 -0.42 0.74 7.77
N HIS A 181 -1.56 0.08 7.55
CA HIS A 181 -2.04 -0.96 8.45
C HIS A 181 -1.06 -2.12 8.57
N MET A 182 -0.36 -2.49 7.50
CA MET A 182 0.68 -3.52 7.58
C MET A 182 1.85 -3.16 8.51
N PHE A 183 2.12 -1.88 8.77
CA PHE A 183 3.14 -1.46 9.73
C PHE A 183 2.64 -1.45 11.17
N TYR A 184 1.38 -1.07 11.39
CA TYR A 184 0.81 -0.97 12.74
C TYR A 184 0.30 -2.30 13.26
N ASP A 185 -0.20 -3.15 12.39
CA ASP A 185 -0.80 -4.43 12.74
C ASP A 185 -0.41 -5.50 11.71
N TYR A 186 0.85 -5.91 11.79
CA TYR A 186 1.41 -6.91 10.91
C TYR A 186 0.65 -8.24 11.03
N GLU A 187 0.37 -8.69 12.25
CA GLU A 187 -0.29 -9.98 12.50
C GLU A 187 -1.75 -9.99 11.99
N ASN A 188 -2.57 -8.98 12.29
CA ASN A 188 -3.94 -8.96 11.76
C ASN A 188 -3.98 -8.63 10.27
N ALA A 189 -3.02 -7.87 9.72
CA ALA A 189 -2.89 -7.73 8.27
C ALA A 189 -2.59 -9.07 7.57
N GLN A 190 -1.97 -10.02 8.27
CA GLN A 190 -1.77 -11.38 7.77
C GLN A 190 -3.02 -12.25 7.94
N LEU A 191 -3.77 -12.08 9.03
CA LEU A 191 -4.96 -12.89 9.36
C LEU A 191 -6.22 -12.46 8.61
N TYR A 192 -6.43 -11.16 8.48
CA TYR A 192 -7.61 -10.54 7.89
C TYR A 192 -7.17 -9.64 6.74
N GLN A 193 -7.68 -9.94 5.55
CA GLN A 193 -7.56 -8.99 4.45
C GLN A 193 -8.45 -7.79 4.77
N MET A 194 -8.00 -6.57 4.50
CA MET A 194 -8.86 -5.39 4.66
C MET A 194 -10.19 -5.50 3.90
N GLU A 195 -10.20 -6.20 2.76
CA GLU A 195 -11.41 -6.52 1.98
C GLU A 195 -12.40 -7.41 2.76
N ASP A 196 -11.92 -8.20 3.73
CA ASP A 196 -12.72 -9.06 4.62
C ASP A 196 -12.97 -8.41 6.00
N MET A 197 -12.40 -7.23 6.29
CA MET A 197 -12.77 -6.50 7.49
C MET A 197 -14.22 -6.04 7.34
N LYS A 198 -15.12 -6.70 8.06
CA LYS A 198 -16.40 -6.09 8.41
C LYS A 198 -16.05 -4.75 9.05
N GLU A 199 -16.54 -3.66 8.48
CA GLU A 199 -16.61 -2.38 9.20
C GLU A 199 -17.47 -2.63 10.44
N TYR A 200 -16.83 -3.03 11.54
CA TYR A 200 -17.48 -2.97 12.83
C TYR A 200 -17.64 -1.48 13.09
N ALA A 201 -18.90 -1.01 13.11
CA ALA A 201 -19.20 0.35 13.52
C ALA A 201 -18.41 0.64 14.80
N TYR A 202 -17.59 1.69 14.79
CA TYR A 202 -16.69 2.02 15.89
C TYR A 202 -17.50 2.13 17.19
N VAL A 203 -17.36 1.16 18.07
CA VAL A 203 -18.14 1.06 19.32
C VAL A 203 -17.39 1.83 20.41
N ILE A 204 -17.64 3.14 20.51
CA ILE A 204 -17.16 3.93 21.66
C ILE A 204 -18.14 3.70 22.82
N GLY A 205 -17.80 2.79 23.72
CA GLY A 205 -18.64 2.45 24.88
C GLY A 205 -19.85 1.58 24.51
N LYS A 206 -20.81 1.38 25.42
CA LYS A 206 -21.96 0.48 25.21
C LYS A 206 -22.96 0.91 24.10
N ARG A 207 -22.66 1.95 23.32
CA ARG A 207 -23.57 2.51 22.32
C ARG A 207 -22.89 2.53 20.96
N ASN A 208 -23.46 1.82 19.98
CA ASN A 208 -23.03 1.93 18.59
C ASN A 208 -23.38 3.35 18.09
N LEU A 209 -22.45 4.01 17.41
CA LEU A 209 -22.67 5.36 16.84
C LEU A 209 -23.86 5.38 15.86
N VAL A 210 -24.07 4.28 15.13
CA VAL A 210 -25.20 4.11 14.20
C VAL A 210 -26.53 4.09 14.96
N THR A 211 -26.64 3.32 16.05
CA THR A 211 -27.86 3.30 16.87
C THR A 211 -28.10 4.64 17.56
N ALA A 212 -27.06 5.35 17.99
CA ALA A 212 -27.20 6.67 18.59
C ALA A 212 -27.67 7.72 17.55
N ALA A 213 -27.15 7.66 16.33
CA ALA A 213 -27.57 8.55 15.24
C ALA A 213 -29.02 8.28 14.81
N GLU A 214 -29.44 7.01 14.77
CA GLU A 214 -30.84 6.63 14.50
C GLU A 214 -31.80 7.07 15.63
N GLU A 215 -31.38 6.96 16.89
CA GLU A 215 -32.16 7.44 18.04
C GLU A 215 -32.31 8.97 18.05
N ILE A 216 -31.25 9.71 17.68
CA ILE A 216 -31.31 11.18 17.56
C ILE A 216 -32.24 11.58 16.41
N ARG A 217 -32.15 10.92 15.25
CA ARG A 217 -33.06 11.13 14.11
C ARG A 217 -34.53 10.94 14.48
N LYS A 218 -34.83 9.88 15.24
CA LYS A 218 -36.20 9.63 15.74
C LYS A 218 -36.68 10.67 16.76
N ARG A 219 -35.76 11.39 17.39
CA ARG A 219 -36.06 12.41 18.39
C ARG A 219 -36.32 13.78 17.77
N ASP A 220 -35.72 14.06 16.61
CA ASP A 220 -35.91 15.30 15.84
C ASP A 220 -37.13 15.24 14.90
N GLU A 221 -37.77 14.08 14.73
CA GLU A 221 -39.03 13.90 13.98
C GLU A 221 -40.31 14.04 14.85
N TYR A 222 -40.22 14.65 16.04
CA TYR A 222 -41.37 15.01 16.89
C TYR A 222 -41.37 16.50 17.27
#